data_AF-A0A0N1DWP8-F1
#
_entry.id   AF-A0A0N1DWP8-F1
#
_cell.length_a   1.000
_cell.length_b   1.000
_cell.length_c   1.000
_cell.angle_alpha   90.00
_cell.angle_beta   90.00
_cell.angle_gamma   90.00
#
_symmetry.space_group_name_H-M   'P 1'
#
loop_
_entity.id
_entity.type
_entity.pdbx_description
1 polymer ?
#
loop_
_entity_poly.entity_id
_entity_poly.type
_entity_poly.pdbx_seq_one_letter_code
_entity_poly.pdbx_strand_id
1 'polypeptide(L)' 'MKKYVTVNRLNNVISKIGEFEPKMIGKVIGLFSKDILEDFEKDFPKVFTTIEKDEQKRINKKLNSLVIETVNEELISAKI' A
#
# COMPACT_ATOMS: atom_id res chain seq x y z
N MET A 1 -3.04 -6.83 8.56
CA MET A 1 -2.53 -5.89 7.52
C MET A 1 -2.09 -6.59 6.24
N LYS A 2 -1.25 -7.65 6.28
CA LYS A 2 -0.82 -8.40 5.07
C LYS A 2 -1.98 -8.83 4.14
N LYS A 3 -3.12 -9.26 4.71
CA LYS A 3 -4.33 -9.66 3.95
C LYS A 3 -4.96 -8.55 3.08
N TYR A 4 -4.65 -7.28 3.35
CA TYR A 4 -5.17 -6.15 2.56
C TYR A 4 -4.21 -5.75 1.44
N VAL A 5 -2.94 -6.16 1.50
CA VAL A 5 -1.96 -5.97 0.43
C VAL A 5 -2.30 -6.98 -0.66
N THR A 6 -3.02 -6.55 -1.70
CA THR A 6 -3.49 -7.42 -2.78
C THR A 6 -3.30 -6.76 -4.14
N VAL A 7 -3.02 -7.56 -5.17
CA VAL A 7 -2.88 -7.11 -6.56
C VAL A 7 -4.14 -6.41 -7.04
N ASN A 8 -5.33 -6.89 -6.65
CA ASN A 8 -6.59 -6.25 -7.00
C ASN A 8 -6.67 -4.80 -6.48
N ARG A 9 -6.20 -4.55 -5.25
CA ARG A 9 -6.17 -3.19 -4.69
C ARG A 9 -5.12 -2.33 -5.38
N LEU A 10 -3.94 -2.89 -5.72
CA LEU A 10 -2.95 -2.20 -6.55
C LEU A 10 -3.52 -1.78 -7.92
N ASN A 11 -4.24 -2.69 -8.59
CA ASN A 11 -4.90 -2.41 -9.88
C ASN A 11 -5.96 -1.30 -9.75
N ASN A 12 -6.72 -1.28 -8.65
CA ASN A 12 -7.68 -0.21 -8.38
C ASN A 12 -7.00 1.15 -8.15
N VAL A 13 -5.80 1.16 -7.58
CA VAL A 13 -5.01 2.39 -7.43
C VAL A 13 -4.53 2.87 -8.79
N ILE A 14 -3.99 1.97 -9.61
CA ILE A 14 -3.49 2.29 -10.95
C ILE A 14 -4.62 2.79 -11.86
N SER A 15 -5.79 2.14 -11.83
CA SER A 15 -6.94 2.55 -12.66
C SER A 15 -7.44 3.96 -12.33
N LYS A 16 -7.31 4.40 -11.07
CA LYS A 16 -7.65 5.77 -10.65
C LYS A 16 -6.57 6.81 -11.02
N ILE A 17 -5.33 6.37 -11.24
CA ILE A 17 -4.23 7.25 -11.64
C ILE A 17 -4.29 7.55 -13.15
N GLY A 18 -4.79 6.61 -13.95
CA GLY A 18 -4.84 6.70 -15.41
C GLY A 18 -3.58 6.12 -16.05
N GLU A 19 -2.92 6.88 -16.93
CA GLU A 19 -1.67 6.44 -17.56
C GLU A 19 -0.56 6.25 -16.53
N PHE A 20 0.05 5.07 -16.54
CA PHE A 20 1.16 4.73 -15.66
C PHE A 20 2.51 4.95 -16.32
N GLU A 21 3.35 5.76 -15.68
CA GLU A 21 4.76 5.90 -16.02
C GLU A 21 5.66 5.41 -14.87
N PRO A 22 6.85 4.84 -15.17
CA PRO A 22 7.79 4.37 -14.12
C PRO A 22 8.16 5.44 -13.08
N LYS A 23 8.23 6.71 -13.47
CA LYS A 23 8.50 7.84 -12.54
C LYS A 23 7.44 7.99 -11.45
N MET A 24 6.27 7.36 -11.61
CA MET A 24 5.13 7.43 -10.71
C MET A 24 5.15 6.36 -9.62
N ILE A 25 6.14 5.45 -9.60
CA ILE A 25 6.22 4.34 -8.63
C ILE A 25 6.10 4.85 -7.18
N GLY A 26 6.80 5.93 -6.81
CA GLY A 26 6.69 6.50 -5.46
C GLY A 26 5.27 6.98 -5.11
N LYS A 27 4.56 7.54 -6.10
CA LYS A 27 3.14 7.95 -5.95
C LYS A 27 2.24 6.72 -5.80
N VAL A 28 2.46 5.66 -6.59
CA VAL A 28 1.70 4.41 -6.50
C VAL A 28 1.88 3.75 -5.13
N ILE A 29 3.12 3.65 -4.62
CA ILE A 29 3.41 3.13 -3.28
C ILE A 29 2.63 3.91 -2.22
N GLY A 30 2.68 5.25 -2.26
CA GLY A 30 1.97 6.10 -1.29
C GLY A 30 0.45 5.91 -1.35
N LEU A 31 -0.13 5.91 -2.55
CA LEU A 31 -1.57 5.73 -2.73
C LEU A 31 -2.02 4.32 -2.33
N PHE A 32 -1.21 3.30 -2.62
CA PHE A 32 -1.52 1.93 -2.27
C PHE A 32 -1.45 1.69 -0.76
N SER A 33 -0.42 2.20 -0.07
CA SER A 33 -0.35 2.21 1.39
C SER A 33 -1.57 2.90 2.02
N LYS A 34 -1.98 4.05 1.48
CA LYS A 34 -3.16 4.78 1.97
C LYS A 34 -4.45 3.98 1.78
N ASP A 35 -4.67 3.43 0.60
CA ASP A 35 -5.86 2.64 0.27
C ASP A 35 -5.96 1.38 1.16
N ILE A 36 -4.83 0.74 1.49
CA ILE A 36 -4.76 -0.38 2.45
C ILE A 36 -5.13 0.05 3.87
N LEU A 37 -4.59 1.18 4.33
CA LEU A 37 -4.86 1.70 5.68
C LEU A 37 -6.32 2.08 5.84
N GLU A 38 -6.90 2.77 4.84
CA GLU A 38 -8.33 3.13 4.83
C GLU A 38 -9.23 1.89 4.92
N ASP A 39 -8.88 0.80 4.24
CA ASP A 39 -9.64 -0.46 4.31
C ASP A 39 -9.48 -1.15 5.66
N PHE A 40 -8.26 -1.17 6.19
CA PHE A 40 -7.99 -1.73 7.51
C PHE A 40 -8.76 -0.97 8.60
N GLU A 41 -8.85 0.36 8.51
CA GLU A 41 -9.58 1.19 9.46
C GLU A 41 -11.10 0.98 9.42
N LYS A 42 -11.68 0.53 8.30
CA LYS A 42 -13.11 0.15 8.23
C LYS A 42 -13.40 -1.08 9.10
N ASP A 43 -12.52 -2.07 9.05
CA ASP A 43 -12.66 -3.31 9.83
C ASP A 43 -12.22 -3.14 11.28
N PHE A 44 -11.28 -2.23 11.54
CA PHE A 44 -10.70 -1.97 12.85
C PHE A 44 -10.67 -0.47 13.18
N PRO A 45 -11.84 0.16 13.41
CA PRO A 45 -11.92 1.59 13.66
C PRO A 45 -11.04 2.02 14.82
N LYS A 46 -10.24 3.06 14.60
CA LYS A 46 -9.34 3.69 15.59
C LYS A 46 -8.22 2.81 16.14
N VAL A 47 -8.15 1.51 15.84
CA VAL A 47 -7.11 0.61 16.38
C VAL A 47 -5.70 1.13 16.08
N PHE A 48 -5.47 1.59 14.85
CA PHE A 48 -4.18 2.15 14.46
C PHE A 48 -3.85 3.45 15.19
N THR A 49 -4.84 4.29 15.45
CA THR A 49 -4.66 5.58 16.15
C THR A 49 -4.56 5.45 17.67
N THR A 50 -5.01 4.33 18.25
CA THR A 50 -5.03 4.11 19.70
C THR A 50 -3.79 3.40 20.24
N ILE A 51 -2.99 2.78 19.37
CA ILE A 51 -1.72 2.15 19.76
C ILE A 51 -0.59 3.19 19.87
N GLU A 52 0.46 2.83 20.59
CA GLU A 52 1.63 3.69 20.78
C GLU A 52 2.29 4.11 19.47
N LYS A 53 2.84 5.33 19.42
CA LYS A 53 3.49 5.88 18.21
C LYS A 53 4.61 4.99 17.68
N ASP A 54 5.35 4.32 18.54
CA ASP A 54 6.44 3.45 18.09
C ASP A 54 5.92 2.13 17.50
N GLU A 55 4.79 1.62 17.98
CA GLU A 55 4.10 0.50 17.33
C GLU A 55 3.49 0.93 15.98
N GLN A 56 2.92 2.13 15.88
CA GLN A 56 2.47 2.69 14.59
C GLN A 56 3.62 2.78 13.57
N LYS A 57 4.79 3.27 13.99
CA LYS A 57 6.01 3.32 13.14
C LYS A 57 6.43 1.92 12.70
N ARG A 58 6.43 0.93 13.60
CA ARG A 58 6.79 -0.46 13.27
C ARG A 58 5.83 -1.06 12.26
N ILE A 59 4.54 -0.82 12.41
CA ILE A 59 3.51 -1.26 11.46
C ILE A 59 3.69 -0.58 10.11
N ASN A 60 3.85 0.75 10.09
CA ASN A 60 4.09 1.51 8.85
C ASN A 60 5.35 1.04 8.11
N LYS A 61 6.43 0.74 8.86
CA LYS A 61 7.65 0.19 8.26
C LYS A 61 7.39 -1.16 7.60
N LYS A 62 6.68 -2.07 8.28
CA LYS A 62 6.30 -3.38 7.73
C LYS A 62 5.37 -3.25 6.52
N LEU A 63 4.38 -2.35 6.58
CA LEU A 63 3.46 -2.10 5.48
C LEU A 63 4.21 -1.56 4.26
N ASN A 64 5.08 -0.56 4.45
CA ASN A 64 5.88 -0.02 3.35
C ASN A 64 6.73 -1.08 2.67
N SER A 65 7.38 -1.98 3.44
CA SER A 65 8.13 -3.09 2.85
C SER A 65 7.26 -3.98 1.98
N LEU A 66 6.09 -4.40 2.46
CA LEU A 66 5.15 -5.24 1.70
C LEU A 66 4.62 -4.54 0.45
N VAL A 67 4.30 -3.25 0.56
CA VAL A 67 3.78 -2.45 -0.56
C VAL A 67 4.85 -2.29 -1.64
N ILE A 68 6.10 -2.00 -1.25
CA ILE A 68 7.22 -1.89 -2.18
C ILE A 68 7.47 -3.22 -2.90
N GLU A 69 7.48 -4.33 -2.16
CA GLU A 69 7.64 -5.67 -2.71
C GLU A 69 6.58 -5.97 -3.78
N THR A 70 5.29 -5.82 -3.44
CA THR A 70 4.19 -6.05 -4.39
C THR A 70 4.24 -5.10 -5.60
N VAL A 71 4.54 -3.81 -5.40
CA VAL A 71 4.65 -2.86 -6.51
C VAL A 71 5.80 -3.23 -7.45
N ASN A 72 6.94 -3.64 -6.90
CA ASN A 72 8.09 -4.04 -7.71
C ASN A 72 7.80 -5.34 -8.48
N GLU A 73 7.19 -6.33 -7.84
CA GLU A 73 6.81 -7.59 -8.49
C GLU A 73 5.85 -7.34 -9.66
N GLU A 74 4.78 -6.58 -9.44
CA GLU A 74 3.71 -6.41 -10.42
C GLU A 74 4.03 -5.38 -11.51
N LEU A 75 4.76 -4.31 -11.21
CA LEU A 75 4.96 -3.18 -12.15
C LEU A 75 6.36 -3.08 -12.74
N ILE A 76 7.35 -3.66 -12.06
CA ILE A 76 8.76 -3.62 -12.50
C ILE A 76 9.17 -4.98 -13.06
N SER A 77 8.87 -6.07 -12.36
CA SER A 77 9.23 -7.43 -12.80
C SER A 77 8.42 -7.88 -14.03
N ALA A 78 7.19 -7.38 -14.20
CA ALA A 78 6.38 -7.62 -15.40
C ALA A 78 6.92 -6.95 -16.69
N LYS A 79 8.06 -6.25 -16.64
CA LYS A 79 8.68 -5.55 -17.78
C LYS A 79 10.03 -6.14 -18.24
N ILE A 80 10.42 -7.33 -17.77
CA ILE A 80 11.64 -8.03 -18.23
C ILE A 80 11.26 -9.23 -19.10
#